data_AF-A0A7W0LVL4-F1
#
_entry.id   AF-A0A7W0LVL4-F1
#
_cell.length_a   1.000
_cell.length_b   1.000
_cell.length_c   1.000
_cell.angle_alpha   90.00
_cell.angle_beta   90.00
_cell.angle_gamma   90.00
#
_symmetry.space_group_name_H-M   'P 1'
#
loop_
_entity.id
_entity.type
_entity.pdbx_description
1 polymer ?
#
loop_
_entity_poly.entity_id
_entity_poly.type
_entity_poly.pdbx_seq_one_letter_code
_entity_poly.pdbx_strand_id
1 'polypeptide(L)'
;QAVSHRCADMLRETESVRSTTLWAAWAAEAEPETLPLAAAMAKALASDAGWNVTSSAMQVHGGIGFTWEHDLHFFLKRAKVDGALFGSAREHRERVAELSGLGAAAPLPA
;
A
#
# COMPACT_ATOMS: atom_id res chain seq x y z
N GLN A 1 9.46 23.12 -4.01
CA GLN A 1 9.03 22.27 -5.14
C GLN A 1 9.36 20.80 -4.92
N ALA A 2 10.63 20.37 -4.86
CA ALA A 2 10.95 18.93 -4.69
C ALA A 2 10.46 18.31 -3.36
N VAL A 3 10.68 19.00 -2.23
CA VAL A 3 10.22 18.53 -0.90
C VAL A 3 8.70 18.61 -0.77
N SER A 4 8.11 19.76 -1.11
CA SER A 4 6.66 19.99 -0.99
C SER A 4 5.84 19.03 -1.85
N HIS A 5 6.27 18.76 -3.08
CA HIS A 5 5.58 17.80 -3.97
C HIS A 5 5.66 16.38 -3.40
N ARG A 6 6.84 15.96 -2.96
CA ARG A 6 7.03 14.65 -2.33
C ARG A 6 6.18 14.49 -1.06
N CYS A 7 6.07 15.53 -0.23
CA CYS A 7 5.19 15.50 0.94
C CYS A 7 3.70 15.39 0.55
N ALA A 8 3.28 16.05 -0.53
CA ALA A 8 1.92 15.93 -1.06
C ALA A 8 1.65 14.50 -1.59
N ASP A 9 2.62 13.88 -2.27
CA ASP A 9 2.50 12.50 -2.74
C ASP A 9 2.40 11.51 -1.58
N MET A 10 3.23 11.67 -0.54
CA MET A 10 3.16 10.84 0.67
C MET A 10 1.79 10.94 1.35
N LEU A 11 1.23 12.16 1.44
CA LEU A 11 -0.11 12.37 1.98
C LEU A 11 -1.16 11.67 1.10
N ARG A 12 -1.09 11.83 -0.22
CA ARG A 12 -2.00 11.19 -1.18
C ARG A 12 -1.99 9.67 -1.02
N GLU A 13 -0.81 9.05 -0.95
CA GLU A 13 -0.67 7.61 -0.77
C GLU A 13 -1.27 7.15 0.58
N THR A 14 -0.96 7.87 1.66
CA THR A 14 -1.49 7.57 3.01
C THR A 14 -3.01 7.64 3.04
N GLU A 15 -3.62 8.68 2.46
CA GLU A 15 -5.08 8.81 2.42
C GLU A 15 -5.75 7.81 1.48
N SER A 16 -5.08 7.38 0.41
CA SER A 16 -5.57 6.31 -0.46
C SER A 16 -5.61 4.97 0.27
N VAL A 17 -4.59 4.66 1.08
CA VAL A 17 -4.57 3.48 1.96
C VAL A 17 -5.66 3.56 3.01
N ARG A 18 -5.83 4.73 3.65
CA ARG A 18 -6.89 4.94 4.64
C ARG A 18 -8.26 4.67 4.04
N SER A 19 -8.56 5.28 2.89
CA SER A 19 -9.85 5.15 2.21
C SER A 19 -10.16 3.70 1.83
N THR A 20 -9.20 3.00 1.21
CA THR A 20 -9.38 1.58 0.83
C THR A 20 -9.51 0.65 2.04
N THR A 21 -8.78 0.91 3.12
CA THR A 21 -8.91 0.15 4.37
C THR A 21 -10.28 0.35 5.02
N LEU A 22 -10.77 1.59 5.04
CA LEU A 22 -12.12 1.90 5.55
C LEU A 22 -13.21 1.26 4.69
N TRP A 23 -13.04 1.22 3.37
CA TRP A 23 -13.96 0.49 2.49
C TRP A 23 -13.97 -1.01 2.80
N ALA A 24 -12.80 -1.64 2.97
CA ALA A 24 -12.72 -3.04 3.36
C ALA A 24 -13.39 -3.30 4.72
N ALA A 25 -13.19 -2.41 5.70
CA ALA A 25 -13.84 -2.51 7.01
C ALA A 25 -15.36 -2.38 6.91
N TRP A 26 -15.86 -1.43 6.13
CA TRP A 26 -17.29 -1.27 5.87
C TRP A 26 -17.88 -2.49 5.14
N ALA A 27 -17.19 -3.00 4.12
CA ALA A 27 -17.63 -4.18 3.36
C ALA A 27 -17.75 -5.42 4.24
N ALA A 28 -16.91 -5.54 5.28
CA ALA A 28 -17.00 -6.67 6.22
C ALA A 28 -18.35 -6.79 6.94
N GLU A 29 -19.07 -5.67 7.12
CA GLU A 29 -20.38 -5.65 7.76
C GLU A 29 -21.52 -5.48 6.74
N ALA A 30 -21.36 -4.54 5.80
CA ALA A 30 -22.45 -4.09 4.94
C ALA A 30 -22.54 -4.82 3.59
N GLU A 31 -21.42 -5.37 3.10
CA GLU A 31 -21.35 -6.05 1.79
C GLU A 31 -20.29 -7.18 1.81
N PRO A 32 -20.51 -8.28 2.56
CA PRO A 32 -19.49 -9.30 2.80
C PRO A 32 -18.96 -9.98 1.53
N GLU A 33 -19.73 -9.99 0.44
CA GLU A 33 -19.33 -10.46 -0.88
C GLU A 33 -18.23 -9.60 -1.53
N THR A 34 -18.17 -8.30 -1.21
CA THR A 34 -17.16 -7.36 -1.70
C THR A 34 -15.89 -7.39 -0.85
N LEU A 35 -15.97 -7.85 0.40
CA LEU A 35 -14.83 -7.88 1.32
C LEU A 35 -13.56 -8.52 0.74
N PRO A 36 -13.60 -9.67 0.04
CA PRO A 36 -12.38 -10.26 -0.53
C PRO A 36 -11.65 -9.34 -1.51
N LEU A 37 -12.41 -8.62 -2.35
CA LEU A 37 -11.85 -7.66 -3.31
C LEU A 37 -11.29 -6.45 -2.57
N ALA A 38 -12.08 -5.89 -1.65
CA ALA A 38 -11.71 -4.71 -0.90
C ALA A 38 -10.47 -4.92 -0.03
N ALA A 39 -10.39 -6.05 0.66
CA ALA A 39 -9.24 -6.42 1.48
C ALA A 39 -7.98 -6.62 0.63
N ALA A 40 -8.09 -7.28 -0.54
CA ALA A 40 -6.96 -7.46 -1.44
C ALA A 40 -6.44 -6.13 -2.01
N MET A 41 -7.36 -5.25 -2.43
CA MET A 41 -7.00 -3.90 -2.88
C MET A 41 -6.31 -3.09 -1.78
N ALA A 42 -6.89 -3.08 -0.57
CA ALA A 42 -6.32 -2.37 0.57
C ALA A 42 -4.92 -2.90 0.93
N LYS A 43 -4.72 -4.22 0.95
CA LYS A 43 -3.43 -4.83 1.27
C LYS A 43 -2.37 -4.55 0.21
N ALA A 44 -2.71 -4.63 -1.07
CA ALA A 44 -1.79 -4.28 -2.16
C ALA A 44 -1.33 -2.82 -2.03
N LEU A 45 -2.27 -1.89 -1.85
CA LEU A 45 -1.97 -0.47 -1.74
C LEU A 45 -1.18 -0.12 -0.48
N ALA A 46 -1.56 -0.69 0.68
CA ALA A 46 -0.85 -0.48 1.94
C ALA A 46 0.61 -0.97 1.87
N SER A 47 0.86 -2.06 1.16
CA SER A 47 2.20 -2.63 1.02
C SER A 47 3.13 -1.71 0.21
N ASP A 48 2.64 -1.20 -0.93
CA ASP A 48 3.43 -0.28 -1.77
C ASP A 48 3.60 1.08 -1.07
N ALA A 49 2.51 1.66 -0.55
CA ALA A 49 2.52 2.96 0.11
C ALA A 49 3.37 2.96 1.39
N GLY A 50 3.34 1.90 2.19
CA GLY A 50 4.17 1.80 3.38
C GLY A 50 5.66 1.97 3.06
N TRP A 51 6.13 1.33 1.98
CA TRP A 51 7.50 1.49 1.52
C TRP A 51 7.75 2.88 0.92
N ASN A 52 6.89 3.35 0.01
CA ASN A 52 7.07 4.62 -0.70
C ASN A 52 7.08 5.83 0.26
N VAL A 53 6.14 5.85 1.21
CA VAL A 53 6.01 6.94 2.19
C VAL A 53 7.21 6.96 3.12
N THR A 54 7.58 5.82 3.71
CA THR A 54 8.70 5.79 4.67
C THR A 54 10.06 6.05 4.01
N SER A 55 10.27 5.57 2.78
CA SER A 55 11.49 5.86 2.00
C SER A 55 11.54 7.32 1.52
N SER A 56 10.40 7.90 1.15
CA SER A 56 10.32 9.32 0.80
C SER A 56 10.52 10.23 2.00
N ALA A 57 9.95 9.88 3.15
CA ALA A 57 10.19 10.58 4.40
C ALA A 57 11.68 10.53 4.76
N MET A 58 12.37 9.40 4.52
CA MET A 58 13.83 9.29 4.74
C MET A 58 14.60 10.31 3.91
N GLN A 59 14.23 10.48 2.64
CA GLN A 59 14.86 11.47 1.76
C GLN A 59 14.55 12.92 2.17
N VAL A 60 13.35 13.19 2.71
CA VAL A 60 12.98 14.53 3.20
C VAL A 60 13.77 14.92 4.44
N HIS A 61 13.97 14.00 5.39
CA HIS A 61 14.69 14.26 6.64
C HIS A 61 16.22 14.18 6.45
N GLY A 62 16.70 13.47 5.43
CA GLY A 62 18.12 13.26 5.21
C GLY A 62 18.75 12.39 6.30
N GLY A 63 20.01 12.67 6.66
CA GLY A 63 20.80 11.83 7.54
C GLY A 63 20.16 11.56 8.91
N ILE A 64 19.44 12.54 9.49
CA ILE A 64 18.79 12.40 10.79
C ILE A 64 17.74 11.28 10.81
N GLY A 65 17.14 10.95 9.67
CA GLY A 65 16.17 9.86 9.56
C GLY A 65 16.76 8.46 9.83
N PHE A 66 18.09 8.34 9.76
CA PHE A 66 18.82 7.10 9.97
C PHE A 66 19.57 7.05 11.32
N THR A 67 19.48 8.11 12.12
CA THR A 67 20.12 8.17 13.44
C THR A 67 19.15 7.78 14.56
N TRP A 68 19.62 7.72 15.80
CA TRP A 68 18.82 7.34 16.97
C TRP A 68 17.95 8.48 17.50
N GLU A 69 18.18 9.70 17.03
CA GLU A 69 17.44 10.90 17.40
C GLU A 69 16.09 11.01 16.67
N HIS A 70 15.85 10.18 15.65
CA HIS A 70 14.57 10.13 14.94
C HIS A 70 14.13 8.69 14.63
N ASP A 71 12.88 8.37 14.98
CA ASP A 71 12.30 7.03 14.83
C ASP A 71 12.00 6.58 13.38
N LEU A 72 12.40 7.36 12.37
CA LEU A 72 11.98 7.13 10.98
C LEU A 72 12.45 5.79 10.43
N HIS A 73 13.67 5.42 10.78
CA HIS A 73 14.27 4.13 10.45
C HIS A 73 13.52 2.93 11.09
N PHE A 74 12.71 3.11 12.13
CA PHE A 74 11.82 2.04 12.62
C PHE A 74 10.61 1.83 11.71
N PHE A 75 9.97 2.92 11.25
CA PHE A 75 8.84 2.83 10.34
C PHE A 75 9.23 2.22 8.99
N LEU A 76 10.42 2.55 8.46
CA LEU A 76 10.93 1.93 7.22
C LEU A 76 11.11 0.42 7.37
N LYS A 77 11.70 -0.04 8.47
CA LYS A 77 11.86 -1.49 8.76
C LYS A 77 10.51 -2.18 8.91
N ARG A 78 9.56 -1.55 9.61
CA ARG A 78 8.19 -2.06 9.79
C ARG A 78 7.48 -2.18 8.45
N ALA A 79 7.48 -1.14 7.62
CA ALA A 79 6.87 -1.16 6.30
C ALA A 79 7.41 -2.29 5.42
N LYS A 80 8.71 -2.58 5.50
CA LYS A 80 9.32 -3.71 4.77
C LYS A 80 8.76 -5.07 5.22
N VAL A 81 8.56 -5.25 6.52
CA VAL A 81 7.99 -6.48 7.10
C VAL A 81 6.50 -6.58 6.77
N ASP A 82 5.74 -5.51 6.98
CA ASP A 82 4.29 -5.47 6.74
C ASP A 82 3.94 -5.71 5.25
N GLY A 83 4.81 -5.29 4.33
CA GLY A 83 4.67 -5.57 2.90
C GLY A 83 4.83 -7.05 2.54
N ALA A 84 5.52 -7.84 3.37
CA ALA A 84 5.72 -9.28 3.18
C ALA A 84 4.71 -10.14 3.98
N LEU A 85 4.20 -9.62 5.09
CA LEU A 85 3.18 -10.31 5.89
C LEU A 85 1.83 -10.36 5.17
N PHE A 86 1.08 -11.43 5.38
CA PHE A 86 -0.28 -11.65 4.84
C PHE A 86 -0.38 -11.59 3.31
N GLY A 87 0.69 -11.98 2.61
CA GLY A 87 0.77 -11.92 1.15
C GLY A 87 1.36 -10.60 0.64
N SER A 88 2.12 -10.72 -0.43
CA SER A 88 2.78 -9.63 -1.13
C SER A 88 1.80 -8.80 -1.96
N ALA A 89 2.19 -7.56 -2.27
CA ALA A 89 1.40 -6.68 -3.15
C ALA A 89 1.11 -7.31 -4.52
N ARG A 90 2.01 -8.14 -5.04
CA ARG A 90 1.83 -8.87 -6.30
C ARG A 90 0.70 -9.91 -6.19
N GLU A 91 0.75 -10.76 -5.17
CA GLU A 91 -0.28 -11.79 -4.94
C GLU A 91 -1.66 -11.16 -4.74
N HIS A 92 -1.74 -10.04 -4.01
CA HIS A 92 -2.99 -9.32 -3.84
C HIS A 92 -3.49 -8.66 -5.14
N ARG A 93 -2.60 -8.15 -6.00
CA ARG A 93 -3.00 -7.66 -7.33
C ARG A 93 -3.51 -8.77 -8.25
N GLU A 94 -2.86 -9.94 -8.23
CA GLU A 94 -3.34 -11.13 -8.94
C GLU A 94 -4.74 -11.51 -8.45
N ARG A 95 -4.95 -11.49 -7.12
CA ARG A 95 -6.25 -11.76 -6.52
C ARG A 95 -7.32 -10.73 -6.93
N VAL A 96 -6.98 -9.44 -6.99
CA VAL A 96 -7.88 -8.39 -7.49
C VAL A 96 -8.27 -8.64 -8.94
N ALA A 97 -7.31 -9.04 -9.78
CA ALA A 97 -7.57 -9.36 -11.18
C ALA A 97 -8.56 -10.52 -11.31
N GLU A 98 -8.34 -11.63 -10.58
CA GLU A 98 -9.26 -12.77 -10.52
C GLU A 98 -10.67 -12.35 -10.10
N LEU A 99 -10.79 -11.63 -8.98
CA LEU A 99 -12.09 -11.22 -8.41
C LEU A 99 -12.84 -10.21 -9.29
N SER A 100 -12.11 -9.45 -10.11
CA SER A 100 -12.69 -8.47 -11.03
C SER A 100 -12.98 -9.07 -12.42
N GLY A 101 -12.82 -10.39 -12.61
CA GLY A 101 -13.02 -11.06 -13.90
C GLY A 101 -11.92 -10.81 -14.93
N LEU A 102 -10.78 -10.27 -14.51
CA LEU A 102 -9.58 -10.03 -15.33
C LEU A 102 -8.57 -11.20 -15.22
N GLY A 103 -8.72 -12.08 -14.22
CA GLY A 103 -7.85 -13.23 -13.96
C GLY A 103 -8.12 -14.42 -14.88
N ALA A 104 -8.06 -14.17 -16.19
CA ALA A 104 -7.89 -15.12 -17.28
C ALA A 104 -7.96 -14.30 -18.57
N ALA A 105 -6.96 -13.45 -18.81
CA ALA A 105 -6.78 -12.91 -20.15
C ALA A 105 -6.53 -14.10 -21.08
N ALA A 106 -7.44 -14.30 -22.03
CA ALA A 106 -7.26 -15.16 -23.19
C ALA A 106 -5.85 -14.97 -23.79
N PRO A 107 -5.24 -16.01 -24.36
CA PRO A 107 -3.89 -15.91 -24.92
C PRO A 107 -3.79 -14.72 -25.87
N LEU A 108 -2.72 -13.92 -25.71
CA LEU A 108 -2.43 -12.80 -26.59
C LEU A 108 -2.46 -13.31 -28.05
N PRO A 109 -3.19 -12.66 -28.97
CA PRO A 109 -3.11 -13.02 -30.38
C PRO A 109 -1.67 -12.84 -30.86
N ALA A 110 -1.19 -13.84 -31.59
CA ALA A 110 0.16 -13.90 -32.18
C ALA A 110 0.44 -12.73 -33.13
#